data_AF-A0AAE3E609-F1
#
_entry.id   AF-A0AAE3E609-F1
#
_cell.length_a   1.000
_cell.length_b   1.000
_cell.length_c   1.000
_cell.angle_alpha   90.00
_cell.angle_beta   90.00
_cell.angle_gamma   90.00
#
_symmetry.space_group_name_H-M   'P 1'
#
loop_
_entity.id
_entity.type
_entity.pdbx_description
1 polymer ?
#
loop_
_entity_poly.entity_id
_entity_poly.type
_entity_poly.pdbx_seq_one_letter_code
_entity_poly.pdbx_strand_id
1 'polypeptide(L)'
;MNKYSTEEKQQAIDLYFKNGCNMKKTVRELGYGSATGILRWLRETVPDKVSKPVQRKWKVDYPEEIKQAAVIDLCESNSSTADIAEKYGISRATLYEWKVQYIGKGNCILKQQKLNSKEYYINEINRLKEEKRLVEQELKKTQAELYRAHLEKDVYEKAAEILKKEMGDNLKEFSNQEKAMVIMALRDKYPVKSILEVFDMAKSSYCYQQKQIKKENKIAKIKERIKILFFENHKRYGYRRIHLLLKREGIIISEKIVRSIMKEENLIVRIIRQKKYSSYLGEISPAVPNEIQRDFHADKPNKKWLTDITEFKIGEGKVYLSPIIDCFDGMPITWTV
;
A
#
# COMPACT_ATOMS: atom_id res chain seq x y z
N MET A 1 20.61 91.48 -36.93
CA MET A 1 21.68 92.50 -37.02
C MET A 1 22.69 92.03 -38.07
N ASN A 2 22.82 92.76 -39.18
CA ASN A 2 23.82 92.43 -40.20
C ASN A 2 25.19 92.91 -39.71
N LYS A 3 26.14 91.98 -39.57
CA LYS A 3 27.45 92.23 -38.93
C LYS A 3 28.39 93.12 -39.77
N TYR A 4 28.01 93.44 -41.00
CA TYR A 4 28.81 94.21 -41.96
C TYR A 4 27.90 95.15 -42.78
N SER A 5 28.37 96.37 -43.02
CA SER A 5 27.71 97.39 -43.85
C SER A 5 27.66 96.96 -45.31
N THR A 6 26.72 97.51 -46.08
CA THR A 6 26.60 97.28 -47.53
C THR A 6 27.85 97.73 -48.29
N GLU A 7 28.50 98.80 -47.82
CA GLU A 7 29.76 99.30 -48.40
C GLU A 7 30.92 98.33 -48.20
N GLU A 8 31.04 97.75 -47.00
CA GLU A 8 32.06 96.74 -46.67
C GLU A 8 31.89 95.46 -47.52
N LYS A 9 30.64 95.07 -47.79
CA LYS A 9 30.34 93.94 -48.69
C LYS A 9 30.76 94.23 -50.12
N GLN A 10 30.49 95.44 -50.63
CA GLN A 10 30.86 95.82 -52.00
C GLN A 10 32.37 95.90 -52.17
N GLN A 11 33.07 96.50 -51.20
CA GLN A 11 34.53 96.54 -51.17
C GLN A 11 35.14 95.13 -51.22
N ALA A 12 34.53 94.17 -50.51
CA ALA A 12 35.00 92.80 -50.50
C ALA A 12 34.81 92.07 -51.86
N ILE A 13 33.75 92.40 -52.59
CA ILE A 13 33.45 91.86 -53.92
C ILE A 13 34.41 92.44 -54.98
N ASP A 14 34.67 93.74 -54.94
CA ASP A 14 35.57 94.39 -55.90
C ASP A 14 37.01 93.88 -55.72
N LEU A 15 37.46 93.72 -54.47
CA LEU A 15 38.76 93.15 -54.16
C LEU A 15 38.85 91.66 -54.52
N TYR A 16 37.73 90.92 -54.50
CA TYR A 16 37.67 89.53 -54.96
C TYR A 16 37.96 89.40 -56.45
N PHE A 17 37.36 90.25 -57.29
CA PHE A 17 37.65 90.26 -58.73
C PHE A 17 39.07 90.75 -59.03
N LYS A 18 39.58 91.76 -58.30
CA LYS A 18 40.97 92.24 -58.44
C LYS A 18 42.00 91.16 -58.10
N ASN A 19 41.69 90.27 -57.16
CA ASN A 19 42.56 89.17 -56.73
C ASN A 19 42.44 87.89 -57.57
N GLY A 20 41.83 87.96 -58.75
CA GLY A 20 41.69 86.80 -59.65
C GLY A 20 40.75 85.73 -59.10
N CYS A 21 39.67 86.14 -58.42
CA CYS A 21 38.63 85.25 -57.90
C CYS A 21 39.10 84.31 -56.76
N ASN A 22 40.11 84.70 -55.98
CA ASN A 22 40.61 83.93 -54.84
C ASN A 22 40.10 84.46 -53.48
N MET A 23 39.10 83.80 -52.91
CA MET A 23 38.43 84.23 -51.66
C MET A 23 39.37 84.26 -50.46
N LYS A 24 40.32 83.32 -50.36
CA LYS A 24 41.25 83.26 -49.21
C LYS A 24 42.23 84.42 -49.24
N LYS A 25 42.68 84.82 -50.43
CA LYS A 25 43.54 85.99 -50.62
C LYS A 25 42.80 87.29 -50.29
N THR A 26 41.56 87.42 -50.77
CA THR A 26 40.69 88.57 -50.48
C THR A 26 40.43 88.76 -48.98
N VAL A 27 40.14 87.68 -48.24
CA VAL A 27 39.96 87.77 -46.78
C VAL A 27 41.23 88.20 -46.06
N ARG A 28 42.40 87.72 -46.51
CA ARG A 28 43.70 88.08 -45.91
C ARG A 28 44.02 89.57 -46.11
N GLU A 29 43.61 90.15 -47.23
CA GLU A 29 43.88 91.55 -47.58
C GLU A 29 42.86 92.53 -46.97
N LEU A 30 41.59 92.12 -46.79
CA LEU A 30 40.56 92.92 -46.11
C LEU A 30 40.71 92.91 -44.59
N GLY A 31 41.24 91.82 -44.01
CA GLY A 31 41.38 91.66 -42.55
C GLY A 31 40.08 91.34 -41.81
N TYR A 32 38.93 91.27 -42.50
CA TYR A 32 37.64 90.87 -41.94
C TYR A 32 36.83 89.98 -42.90
N GLY A 33 35.83 89.30 -42.35
CA GLY A 33 34.99 88.34 -43.09
C GLY A 33 35.61 86.93 -43.16
N SER A 34 34.81 85.96 -43.61
CA SER A 34 35.27 84.58 -43.89
C SER A 34 35.11 84.28 -45.37
N ALA A 35 35.88 83.31 -45.89
CA ALA A 35 35.79 82.91 -47.30
C ALA A 35 34.37 82.44 -47.68
N THR A 36 33.67 81.79 -46.74
CA THR A 36 32.25 81.41 -46.89
C THR A 36 31.31 82.62 -46.82
N GLY A 37 31.66 83.64 -46.05
CA GLY A 37 30.94 84.93 -45.99
C GLY A 37 31.02 85.70 -47.31
N ILE A 38 32.22 85.81 -47.90
CA ILE A 38 32.42 86.43 -49.22
C ILE A 38 31.66 85.64 -50.31
N LEU A 39 31.72 84.30 -50.29
CA LEU A 39 30.94 83.46 -51.21
C LEU A 39 29.44 83.73 -51.11
N ARG A 40 28.92 83.95 -49.89
CA ARG A 40 27.52 84.31 -49.67
C ARG A 40 27.20 85.69 -50.25
N TRP A 41 28.05 86.70 -50.02
CA TRP A 41 27.87 88.04 -50.61
C TRP A 41 27.92 88.01 -52.13
N LEU A 42 28.83 87.25 -52.72
CA LEU A 42 28.92 87.06 -54.18
C LEU A 42 27.67 86.39 -54.76
N ARG A 43 27.07 85.43 -54.04
CA ARG A 43 25.79 84.82 -54.44
C ARG A 43 24.60 85.77 -54.36
N GLU A 44 24.63 86.72 -53.43
CA GLU A 44 23.58 87.73 -53.24
C GLU A 44 23.67 88.86 -54.29
N THR A 45 24.89 89.24 -54.70
CA THR A 45 25.12 90.41 -55.57
C THR A 45 25.37 90.07 -57.04
N VAL A 46 26.06 88.96 -57.33
CA VAL A 46 26.43 88.56 -58.70
C VAL A 46 26.23 87.05 -58.89
N PRO A 47 24.98 86.56 -58.84
CA PRO A 47 24.67 85.12 -58.87
C PRO A 47 25.14 84.43 -60.16
N ASP A 48 25.19 85.15 -61.28
CA ASP A 48 25.57 84.59 -62.59
C ASP A 48 27.04 84.21 -62.70
N LYS A 49 27.91 84.77 -61.84
CA LYS A 49 29.36 84.51 -61.83
C LYS A 49 29.78 83.47 -60.79
N VAL A 50 28.84 82.86 -60.05
CA VAL A 50 29.13 81.90 -58.97
C VAL A 50 28.44 80.56 -59.22
N SER A 51 29.22 79.48 -59.23
CA SER A 51 28.67 78.12 -59.38
C SER A 51 27.64 77.78 -58.30
N LYS A 52 26.48 77.29 -58.73
CA LYS A 52 25.42 76.79 -57.84
C LYS A 52 25.92 75.56 -57.06
N PRO A 53 25.54 75.39 -55.78
CA PRO A 53 25.92 74.22 -55.01
C PRO A 53 25.31 72.95 -55.61
N VAL A 54 26.16 71.94 -55.86
CA VAL A 54 25.73 70.62 -56.32
C VAL A 54 24.99 69.92 -55.18
N GLN A 55 23.69 69.67 -55.35
CA GLN A 55 22.95 68.80 -54.43
C GLN A 55 23.34 67.34 -54.71
N ARG A 56 23.97 66.69 -53.74
CA ARG A 56 24.26 65.26 -53.84
C ARG A 56 23.24 64.47 -53.01
N LYS A 57 22.49 63.57 -53.65
CA LYS A 57 21.56 62.63 -53.00
C LYS A 57 22.34 61.36 -52.57
N TRP A 58 22.82 61.31 -51.33
CA TRP A 58 23.58 60.15 -50.79
C TRP A 58 22.77 59.24 -49.86
N LYS A 59 21.47 59.50 -49.66
CA LYS A 59 20.67 58.77 -48.68
C LYS A 59 19.60 57.95 -49.37
N VAL A 60 19.80 56.64 -49.39
CA VAL A 60 18.75 55.66 -49.70
C VAL A 60 17.98 55.45 -48.40
N ASP A 61 16.74 55.93 -48.34
CA ASP A 61 15.86 55.70 -47.19
C ASP A 61 15.17 54.34 -47.37
N TYR A 62 15.43 53.43 -46.42
CA TYR A 62 14.75 52.13 -46.37
C TYR A 62 13.48 52.24 -45.53
N PRO A 63 12.35 51.66 -45.97
CA PRO A 63 11.14 51.50 -45.18
C PRO A 63 11.42 50.79 -43.86
N GLU A 64 10.71 51.21 -42.81
CA GLU A 64 10.92 50.71 -41.45
C GLU A 64 10.61 49.21 -41.32
N GLU A 65 9.65 48.70 -42.10
CA GLU A 65 9.32 47.27 -42.10
C GLU A 65 10.49 46.42 -42.62
N ILE A 66 11.22 46.92 -43.62
CA ILE A 66 12.38 46.21 -44.20
C ILE A 66 13.54 46.17 -43.20
N LYS A 67 13.74 47.27 -42.45
CA LYS A 67 14.77 47.30 -41.40
C LYS A 67 14.48 46.29 -40.30
N GLN A 68 13.24 46.23 -39.84
CA GLN A 68 12.83 45.31 -38.78
C GLN A 68 12.91 43.85 -39.25
N ALA A 69 12.42 43.56 -40.46
CA ALA A 69 12.49 42.22 -41.04
C ALA A 69 13.93 41.72 -41.18
N ALA A 70 14.85 42.56 -41.68
CA ALA A 70 16.25 42.19 -41.84
C ALA A 70 16.95 41.91 -40.49
N VAL A 71 16.59 42.64 -39.43
CA VAL A 71 17.15 42.43 -38.08
C VAL A 71 16.56 41.19 -37.40
N ILE A 72 15.28 40.88 -37.61
CA ILE A 72 14.65 39.65 -37.11
C ILE A 72 15.28 38.43 -37.79
N ASP A 73 15.43 38.46 -39.12
CA ASP A 73 16.02 37.36 -39.90
C ASP A 73 17.47 37.06 -39.46
N LEU A 74 18.23 38.11 -39.09
CA LEU A 74 19.58 37.99 -38.51
C LEU A 74 19.60 37.36 -37.11
N CYS A 75 18.53 37.49 -36.34
CA CYS A 75 18.43 36.95 -34.97
C CYS A 75 17.89 35.51 -34.92
N GLU A 76 17.10 35.10 -35.91
CA GLU A 76 16.41 33.81 -35.92
C GLU A 76 17.10 32.76 -36.81
N SER A 77 17.79 33.16 -37.88
CA SER A 77 18.39 32.24 -38.84
C SER A 77 19.82 31.81 -38.48
N ASN A 78 20.20 30.59 -38.89
CA ASN A 78 21.58 30.07 -38.87
C ASN A 78 22.36 30.40 -40.17
N SER A 79 21.83 31.30 -41.00
CA SER A 79 22.38 31.65 -42.31
C SER A 79 23.54 32.64 -42.20
N SER A 80 24.37 32.71 -43.25
CA SER A 80 25.48 33.65 -43.29
C SER A 80 24.97 35.09 -43.36
N THR A 81 25.63 36.01 -42.67
CA THR A 81 25.29 37.44 -42.69
C THR A 81 25.41 38.06 -44.09
N ALA A 82 26.17 37.42 -44.98
CA ALA A 82 26.25 37.76 -46.39
C ALA A 82 24.94 37.48 -47.14
N ASP A 83 24.33 36.31 -46.90
CA ASP A 83 23.15 35.85 -47.62
C ASP A 83 21.91 36.69 -47.22
N ILE A 84 21.85 37.09 -45.94
CA ILE A 84 20.80 37.96 -45.42
C ILE A 84 20.95 39.37 -46.01
N ALA A 85 22.17 39.90 -46.08
CA ALA A 85 22.43 41.20 -46.68
C ALA A 85 22.04 41.22 -48.17
N GLU A 86 22.31 40.14 -48.90
CA GLU A 86 21.92 39.97 -50.31
C GLU A 86 20.40 39.85 -50.49
N LYS A 87 19.72 39.05 -49.65
CA LYS A 87 18.26 38.87 -49.65
C LYS A 87 17.48 40.19 -49.57
N TYR A 88 17.98 41.15 -48.81
CA TYR A 88 17.34 42.45 -48.63
C TYR A 88 18.00 43.59 -49.44
N GLY A 89 19.03 43.29 -50.25
CA GLY A 89 19.72 44.27 -51.09
C GLY A 89 20.49 45.35 -50.34
N ILE A 90 21.01 45.03 -49.14
CA ILE A 90 21.64 45.98 -48.21
C ILE A 90 23.10 45.61 -47.98
N SER A 91 23.94 46.58 -47.61
CA SER A 91 25.33 46.29 -47.22
C SER A 91 25.39 45.60 -45.85
N ARG A 92 26.37 44.70 -45.65
CA ARG A 92 26.59 44.06 -44.34
C ARG A 92 26.79 45.09 -43.22
N ALA A 93 27.45 46.21 -43.50
CA ALA A 93 27.68 47.28 -42.53
C ALA A 93 26.36 47.92 -42.06
N THR A 94 25.46 48.21 -42.99
CA THR A 94 24.13 48.77 -42.70
C THR A 94 23.29 47.79 -41.87
N LEU A 95 23.37 46.49 -42.16
CA LEU A 95 22.70 45.45 -41.37
C LEU A 95 23.21 45.42 -39.90
N TYR A 96 24.52 45.58 -39.70
CA TYR A 96 25.11 45.68 -38.35
C TYR A 96 24.77 47.01 -37.65
N GLU A 97 24.74 48.13 -38.37
CA GLU A 97 24.30 49.42 -37.82
C GLU A 97 22.84 49.34 -37.34
N TRP A 98 21.94 48.75 -38.12
CA TRP A 98 20.56 48.53 -37.72
C TRP A 98 20.47 47.57 -36.54
N LYS A 99 21.23 46.46 -36.54
CA LYS A 99 21.31 45.57 -35.37
C LYS A 99 21.67 46.35 -34.10
N VAL A 100 22.68 47.22 -34.17
CA VAL A 100 23.10 48.05 -33.03
C VAL A 100 22.04 49.09 -32.66
N GLN A 101 21.31 49.64 -33.64
CA GLN A 101 20.26 50.63 -33.42
C GLN A 101 19.01 50.04 -32.74
N TYR A 102 18.54 48.86 -33.17
CA TYR A 102 17.33 48.23 -32.61
C TYR A 102 17.60 47.38 -31.37
N ILE A 103 18.76 46.72 -31.29
CA ILE A 103 19.09 45.78 -30.20
C ILE A 103 20.01 46.43 -29.14
N GLY A 104 20.70 47.53 -29.47
CA GLY A 104 21.67 48.17 -28.59
C GLY A 104 22.97 47.38 -28.45
N LYS A 105 24.05 48.02 -27.97
CA LYS A 105 25.28 47.33 -27.55
C LYS A 105 24.98 46.54 -26.26
N GLY A 106 24.48 45.32 -26.39
CA GLY A 106 24.51 44.29 -25.35
C GLY A 106 23.49 44.37 -24.21
N ASN A 107 22.83 45.50 -23.96
CA ASN A 107 21.76 45.64 -22.96
C ASN A 107 20.43 46.07 -23.61
N CYS A 108 19.63 45.11 -24.07
CA CYS A 108 18.30 45.36 -24.65
C CYS A 108 17.18 45.28 -23.58
N ILE A 109 16.20 46.19 -23.66
CA ILE A 109 14.97 46.20 -22.83
C ILE A 109 14.17 44.89 -23.00
N LEU A 110 14.27 44.26 -24.18
CA LEU A 110 13.71 42.94 -24.47
C LEU A 110 14.32 41.82 -23.61
N LYS A 111 15.57 41.93 -23.14
CA LYS A 111 16.15 40.98 -22.18
C LYS A 111 15.47 41.10 -20.83
N GLN A 112 15.23 42.31 -20.32
CA GLN A 112 14.54 42.53 -19.05
C GLN A 112 13.07 42.08 -19.08
N GLN A 113 12.34 42.33 -20.18
CA GLN A 113 10.97 41.83 -20.35
C GLN A 113 10.91 40.29 -20.51
N LYS A 114 11.84 39.67 -21.25
CA LYS A 114 11.97 38.19 -21.31
C LYS A 114 12.35 37.59 -19.96
N LEU A 115 13.22 38.24 -19.18
CA LEU A 115 13.57 37.81 -17.82
C LEU A 115 12.36 37.88 -16.89
N ASN A 116 11.62 39.00 -16.85
CA ASN A 116 10.40 39.13 -16.05
C ASN A 116 9.32 38.11 -16.45
N SER A 117 9.12 37.86 -17.74
CA SER A 117 8.18 36.84 -18.23
C SER A 117 8.64 35.42 -17.87
N LYS A 118 9.93 35.11 -17.99
CA LYS A 118 10.51 33.82 -17.59
C LYS A 118 10.38 33.58 -16.08
N GLU A 119 10.60 34.61 -15.27
CA GLU A 119 10.51 34.55 -13.81
C GLU A 119 9.07 34.33 -13.34
N TYR A 120 8.09 34.95 -14.02
CA TYR A 120 6.67 34.63 -13.85
C TYR A 120 6.37 33.15 -14.12
N TYR A 121 6.79 32.60 -15.27
CA TYR A 121 6.55 31.18 -15.57
C TYR A 121 7.29 30.23 -14.62
N ILE A 122 8.48 30.59 -14.15
CA ILE A 122 9.21 29.80 -13.13
C ILE A 122 8.43 29.78 -11.82
N ASN A 123 7.92 30.92 -11.37
CA ASN A 123 7.12 31.03 -10.15
C ASN A 123 5.80 30.24 -10.28
N GLU A 124 5.13 30.32 -11.43
CA GLU A 124 3.91 29.56 -11.69
C GLU A 124 4.16 28.05 -11.76
N ILE A 125 5.24 27.61 -12.41
CA ILE A 125 5.66 26.19 -12.42
C ILE A 125 5.95 25.70 -11.00
N ASN A 126 6.61 26.51 -10.17
CA ASN A 126 6.91 26.14 -8.79
C ASN A 126 5.64 26.07 -7.94
N ARG A 127 4.70 27.01 -8.12
CA ARG A 127 3.38 26.97 -7.48
C ARG A 127 2.60 25.72 -7.86
N LEU A 128 2.48 25.43 -9.16
CA LEU A 128 1.77 24.25 -9.66
C LEU A 128 2.42 22.94 -9.19
N LYS A 129 3.75 22.90 -9.06
CA LYS A 129 4.46 21.76 -8.46
C LYS A 129 4.10 21.56 -6.99
N GLU A 130 3.99 22.65 -6.23
CA GLU A 130 3.61 22.57 -4.82
C GLU A 130 2.14 22.16 -4.66
N GLU A 131 1.23 22.73 -5.45
CA GLU A 131 -0.18 22.32 -5.49
C GLU A 131 -0.33 20.84 -5.87
N LYS A 132 0.38 20.38 -6.91
CA LYS A 132 0.41 18.96 -7.29
C LYS A 132 0.92 18.09 -6.14
N ARG A 133 1.97 18.52 -5.44
CA ARG A 133 2.53 17.78 -4.30
C ARG A 133 1.51 17.65 -3.16
N LEU A 134 0.77 18.71 -2.86
CA LEU A 134 -0.29 18.71 -1.86
C LEU A 134 -1.43 17.77 -2.24
N VAL A 135 -1.92 17.86 -3.48
CA VAL A 135 -2.98 16.98 -3.99
C VAL A 135 -2.53 15.51 -3.99
N GLU A 136 -1.29 15.21 -4.35
CA GLU A 136 -0.74 13.85 -4.28
C GLU A 136 -0.64 13.34 -2.84
N GLN A 137 -0.34 14.20 -1.87
CA GLN A 137 -0.35 13.83 -0.44
C GLN A 137 -1.77 13.55 0.06
N GLU A 138 -2.74 14.40 -0.29
CA GLU A 138 -4.15 14.18 0.05
C GLU A 138 -4.69 12.90 -0.57
N LEU A 139 -4.42 12.68 -1.86
CA LEU A 139 -4.83 11.47 -2.56
C LEU A 139 -4.27 10.21 -1.86
N LYS A 140 -3.01 10.22 -1.44
CA LYS A 140 -2.40 9.12 -0.68
C LYS A 140 -3.08 8.89 0.67
N LYS A 141 -3.45 9.96 1.38
CA LYS A 141 -4.17 9.86 2.66
C LYS A 141 -5.56 9.24 2.45
N THR A 142 -6.33 9.77 1.51
CA THR A 142 -7.68 9.26 1.20
C THR A 142 -7.63 7.80 0.70
N GLN A 143 -6.66 7.45 -0.13
CA GLN A 143 -6.48 6.05 -0.56
C GLN A 143 -6.17 5.12 0.63
N ALA A 144 -5.36 5.56 1.59
CA ALA A 144 -5.08 4.78 2.80
C ALA A 144 -6.31 4.63 3.71
N GLU A 145 -7.11 5.69 3.86
CA GLU A 145 -8.37 5.68 4.60
C GLU A 145 -9.41 4.73 3.96
N LEU A 146 -9.58 4.81 2.65
CA LEU A 146 -10.47 3.91 1.91
C LEU A 146 -10.03 2.45 2.03
N TYR A 147 -8.72 2.18 1.90
CA TYR A 147 -8.18 0.84 2.09
C TYR A 147 -8.47 0.31 3.50
N ARG A 148 -8.30 1.15 4.54
CA ARG A 148 -8.61 0.78 5.92
C ARG A 148 -10.09 0.50 6.14
N ALA A 149 -10.98 1.35 5.62
CA ALA A 149 -12.42 1.17 5.74
C ALA A 149 -12.90 -0.12 5.03
N HIS A 150 -12.37 -0.41 3.84
CA HIS A 150 -12.64 -1.66 3.15
C HIS A 150 -12.15 -2.89 3.93
N LEU A 151 -10.94 -2.82 4.50
CA LEU A 151 -10.39 -3.89 5.33
C LEU A 151 -11.27 -4.14 6.56
N GLU A 152 -11.66 -3.09 7.28
CA GLU A 152 -12.50 -3.20 8.48
C GLU A 152 -13.86 -3.83 8.12
N LYS A 153 -14.52 -3.33 7.06
CA LYS A 153 -15.79 -3.89 6.57
C LYS A 153 -15.68 -5.40 6.27
N ASP A 154 -14.67 -5.80 5.50
CA ASP A 154 -14.45 -7.20 5.15
C ASP A 154 -14.19 -8.08 6.38
N VAL A 155 -13.47 -7.54 7.36
CA VAL A 155 -13.25 -8.20 8.66
C VAL A 155 -14.58 -8.45 9.36
N TYR A 156 -15.46 -7.44 9.44
CA TYR A 156 -16.79 -7.59 10.06
C TYR A 156 -17.68 -8.59 9.32
N GLU A 157 -17.76 -8.48 7.99
CA GLU A 157 -18.54 -9.42 7.16
C GLU A 157 -18.06 -10.86 7.34
N LYS A 158 -16.74 -11.09 7.31
CA LYS A 158 -16.19 -12.43 7.43
C LYS A 158 -16.32 -12.99 8.85
N ALA A 159 -16.21 -12.13 9.86
CA ALA A 159 -16.46 -12.52 11.24
C ALA A 159 -17.92 -12.95 11.46
N ALA A 160 -18.88 -12.20 10.90
CA ALA A 160 -20.30 -12.56 10.95
C ALA A 160 -20.58 -13.92 10.27
N GLU A 161 -19.99 -14.17 9.10
CA GLU A 161 -20.13 -15.43 8.37
C GLU A 161 -19.59 -16.64 9.16
N ILE A 162 -18.39 -16.52 9.75
CA ILE A 162 -17.70 -17.63 10.42
C ILE A 162 -18.27 -17.90 11.81
N LEU A 163 -18.50 -16.84 12.59
CA LEU A 163 -18.87 -16.96 14.00
C LEU A 163 -20.37 -17.08 14.22
N LYS A 164 -21.19 -16.76 13.19
CA LYS A 164 -22.67 -16.77 13.26
C LYS A 164 -23.23 -16.02 14.47
N LYS A 165 -22.49 -15.03 14.99
CA LYS A 165 -22.92 -14.11 16.03
C LYS A 165 -23.37 -12.82 15.33
N GLU A 166 -24.56 -12.32 15.65
CA GLU A 166 -24.92 -10.95 15.29
C GLU A 166 -24.00 -10.02 16.09
N MET A 167 -23.16 -9.27 15.38
CA MET A 167 -22.05 -8.56 16.02
C MET A 167 -22.56 -7.21 16.52
N GLY A 168 -22.64 -7.06 17.84
CA GLY A 168 -22.45 -5.77 18.49
C GLY A 168 -20.99 -5.34 18.33
N ASP A 169 -20.74 -4.04 18.27
CA ASP A 169 -19.53 -3.37 17.73
C ASP A 169 -18.14 -3.75 18.31
N ASN A 170 -18.03 -4.73 19.19
CA ASN A 170 -16.77 -4.99 19.91
C ASN A 170 -15.96 -6.16 19.33
N LEU A 171 -15.16 -5.88 18.28
CA LEU A 171 -14.04 -6.74 17.82
C LEU A 171 -13.07 -7.14 18.95
N LYS A 172 -13.06 -6.37 20.05
CA LYS A 172 -12.26 -6.60 21.25
C LYS A 172 -12.75 -7.77 22.10
N GLU A 173 -14.02 -8.14 22.01
CA GLU A 173 -14.60 -9.24 22.79
C GLU A 173 -14.28 -10.61 22.20
N PHE A 174 -13.80 -10.68 20.95
CA PHE A 174 -13.44 -11.96 20.35
C PHE A 174 -12.27 -12.63 21.05
N SER A 175 -12.42 -13.93 21.26
CA SER A 175 -11.32 -14.79 21.69
C SER A 175 -10.19 -14.73 20.66
N ASN A 176 -8.96 -14.85 21.14
CA ASN A 176 -7.78 -14.94 20.26
C ASN A 176 -7.89 -16.05 19.22
N GLN A 177 -8.62 -17.14 19.51
CA GLN A 177 -8.90 -18.20 18.56
C GLN A 177 -9.87 -17.76 17.46
N GLU A 178 -10.95 -17.06 17.82
CA GLU A 178 -11.94 -16.51 16.87
C GLU A 178 -11.28 -15.47 15.95
N LYS A 179 -10.49 -14.55 16.52
CA LYS A 179 -9.68 -13.58 15.76
C LYS A 179 -8.77 -14.29 14.76
N ALA A 180 -8.06 -15.34 15.20
CA ALA A 180 -7.17 -16.10 14.33
C ALA A 180 -7.91 -16.82 13.19
N MET A 181 -9.14 -17.30 13.41
CA MET A 181 -9.96 -17.92 12.35
C MET A 181 -10.32 -16.91 11.26
N VAL A 182 -10.74 -15.70 11.64
CA VAL A 182 -11.07 -14.63 10.67
C VAL A 182 -9.82 -14.17 9.91
N ILE A 183 -8.69 -13.97 10.63
CA ILE A 183 -7.40 -13.63 10.00
C ILE A 183 -6.97 -14.72 9.00
N MET A 184 -7.16 -15.99 9.35
CA MET A 184 -6.83 -17.10 8.44
C MET A 184 -7.70 -17.12 7.18
N ALA A 185 -8.94 -16.63 7.24
CA ALA A 185 -9.83 -16.56 6.08
C ALA A 185 -9.54 -15.36 5.17
N LEU A 186 -9.07 -14.25 5.73
CA LEU A 186 -8.79 -13.00 4.99
C LEU A 186 -7.34 -12.85 4.52
N ARG A 187 -6.44 -13.75 4.95
CA ARG A 187 -5.00 -13.69 4.63
C ARG A 187 -4.66 -13.71 3.14
N ASP A 188 -5.57 -14.21 2.30
CA ASP A 188 -5.36 -14.32 0.85
C ASP A 188 -5.73 -13.00 0.15
N LYS A 189 -6.59 -12.18 0.78
CA LYS A 189 -7.05 -10.89 0.26
C LYS A 189 -6.24 -9.72 0.80
N TYR A 190 -5.79 -9.78 2.05
CA TYR A 190 -5.06 -8.70 2.71
C TYR A 190 -3.77 -9.18 3.40
N PRO A 191 -2.74 -8.31 3.50
CA PRO A 191 -1.56 -8.59 4.30
C PRO A 191 -1.93 -8.85 5.76
N VAL A 192 -1.43 -9.95 6.32
CA VAL A 192 -1.70 -10.35 7.72
C VAL A 192 -1.40 -9.23 8.72
N LYS A 193 -0.38 -8.41 8.46
CA LYS A 193 -0.03 -7.27 9.32
C LYS A 193 -1.20 -6.28 9.47
N SER A 194 -1.83 -5.90 8.36
CA SER A 194 -2.96 -4.95 8.37
C SER A 194 -4.16 -5.52 9.11
N ILE A 195 -4.46 -6.80 8.94
CA ILE A 195 -5.57 -7.47 9.63
C ILE A 195 -5.31 -7.54 11.14
N LEU A 196 -4.07 -7.81 11.55
CA LEU A 196 -3.68 -7.85 12.97
C LEU A 196 -3.84 -6.49 13.66
N GLU A 197 -3.59 -5.38 12.95
CA GLU A 197 -3.79 -4.03 13.46
C GLU A 197 -5.28 -3.74 13.72
N VAL A 198 -6.19 -4.24 12.89
CA VAL A 198 -7.65 -4.10 13.10
C VAL A 198 -8.13 -4.84 14.35
N PHE A 199 -7.61 -6.04 14.59
CA PHE A 199 -7.99 -6.86 15.75
C PHE A 199 -7.23 -6.55 17.04
N ASP A 200 -6.26 -5.63 16.98
CA ASP A 200 -5.30 -5.35 18.05
C ASP A 200 -4.65 -6.64 18.60
N MET A 201 -4.16 -7.49 17.69
CA MET A 201 -3.63 -8.82 18.03
C MET A 201 -2.14 -8.91 17.74
N ALA A 202 -1.35 -9.33 18.74
CA ALA A 202 0.07 -9.59 18.54
C ALA A 202 0.29 -10.75 17.53
N LYS A 203 1.29 -10.61 16.67
CA LYS A 203 1.67 -11.64 15.67
C LYS A 203 2.01 -12.98 16.32
N SER A 204 2.66 -12.97 17.50
CA SER A 204 2.97 -14.18 18.27
C SER A 204 1.71 -14.93 18.69
N SER A 205 0.70 -14.22 19.19
CA SER A 205 -0.60 -14.77 19.55
C SER A 205 -1.29 -15.41 18.33
N TYR A 206 -1.27 -14.74 17.17
CA TYR A 206 -1.82 -15.29 15.94
C TYR A 206 -1.12 -16.60 15.53
N CYS A 207 0.21 -16.60 15.50
CA CYS A 207 0.98 -17.80 15.15
C CYS A 207 0.72 -18.96 16.12
N TYR A 208 0.54 -18.67 17.41
CA TYR A 208 0.16 -19.68 18.40
C TYR A 208 -1.22 -20.27 18.10
N GLN A 209 -2.23 -19.42 17.91
CA GLN A 209 -3.60 -19.86 17.65
C GLN A 209 -3.72 -20.61 16.32
N GLN A 210 -3.02 -20.16 15.28
CA GLN A 210 -2.95 -20.88 14.00
C GLN A 210 -2.41 -22.32 14.18
N LYS A 211 -1.40 -22.52 15.02
CA LYS A 211 -0.87 -23.85 15.32
C LYS A 211 -1.88 -24.69 16.11
N GLN A 212 -2.60 -24.09 17.06
CA GLN A 212 -3.64 -24.80 17.83
C GLN A 212 -4.80 -25.24 16.94
N ILE A 213 -5.35 -24.36 16.10
CA ILE A 213 -6.44 -24.68 15.16
C ILE A 213 -6.04 -25.83 14.22
N LYS A 214 -4.81 -25.80 13.69
CA LYS A 214 -4.30 -26.91 12.85
C LYS A 214 -4.21 -28.23 13.61
N LYS A 215 -3.78 -28.18 14.88
CA LYS A 215 -3.69 -29.36 15.75
C LYS A 215 -5.07 -29.92 16.06
N GLU A 216 -6.03 -29.05 16.38
CA GLU A 216 -7.42 -29.41 16.67
C GLU A 216 -8.08 -30.08 15.46
N ASN A 217 -7.92 -29.52 14.26
CA ASN A 217 -8.39 -30.13 13.01
C ASN A 217 -7.78 -31.51 12.76
N LYS A 218 -6.49 -31.70 13.08
CA LYS A 218 -5.85 -33.02 12.98
C LYS A 218 -6.46 -34.01 13.96
N ILE A 219 -6.72 -33.59 15.20
CA ILE A 219 -7.37 -34.42 16.21
C ILE A 219 -8.81 -34.75 15.78
N ALA A 220 -9.57 -33.79 15.27
CA ALA A 220 -10.94 -34.00 14.78
C ALA A 220 -11.00 -35.08 13.70
N LYS A 221 -10.11 -35.03 12.71
CA LYS A 221 -9.99 -36.09 11.68
C LYS A 221 -9.69 -37.47 12.28
N ILE A 222 -8.82 -37.52 13.29
CA ILE A 222 -8.50 -38.77 14.00
C ILE A 222 -9.72 -39.26 14.79
N LYS A 223 -10.48 -38.37 15.43
CA LYS A 223 -11.71 -38.71 16.16
C LYS A 223 -12.74 -39.34 15.23
N GLU A 224 -12.98 -38.73 14.06
CA GLU A 224 -13.88 -39.28 13.04
C GLU A 224 -13.40 -40.65 12.57
N ARG A 225 -12.11 -40.81 12.28
CA ARG A 225 -11.56 -42.10 11.86
C ARG A 225 -11.72 -43.18 12.93
N ILE A 226 -11.49 -42.84 14.21
CA ILE A 226 -11.72 -43.76 15.34
C ILE A 226 -13.18 -44.19 15.42
N LYS A 227 -14.13 -43.27 15.23
CA LYS A 227 -15.57 -43.61 15.20
C LYS A 227 -15.86 -44.60 14.08
N ILE A 228 -15.41 -44.30 12.87
CA ILE A 228 -15.59 -45.18 11.70
C ILE A 228 -15.07 -46.60 12.00
N LEU A 229 -13.81 -46.72 12.44
CA LEU A 229 -13.20 -48.01 12.78
C LEU A 229 -13.95 -48.74 13.90
N PHE A 230 -14.47 -48.02 14.89
CA PHE A 230 -15.23 -48.61 15.98
C PHE A 230 -16.56 -49.21 15.51
N PHE A 231 -17.30 -48.51 14.65
CA PHE A 231 -18.59 -48.98 14.13
C PHE A 231 -18.43 -50.05 13.04
N GLU A 232 -17.44 -49.93 12.16
CA GLU A 232 -17.08 -50.96 11.16
C GLU A 232 -16.77 -52.31 11.82
N ASN A 233 -16.10 -52.29 12.98
CA ASN A 233 -15.79 -53.50 13.75
C ASN A 233 -16.88 -53.88 14.77
N HIS A 234 -18.13 -53.50 14.49
CA HIS A 234 -19.32 -53.84 15.27
C HIS A 234 -19.19 -53.54 16.79
N LYS A 235 -18.52 -52.44 17.16
CA LYS A 235 -18.32 -52.01 18.56
C LYS A 235 -17.56 -53.02 19.44
N ARG A 236 -16.82 -53.96 18.83
CA ARG A 236 -16.05 -55.00 19.54
C ARG A 236 -14.63 -54.57 19.89
N TYR A 237 -14.07 -53.64 19.13
CA TYR A 237 -12.66 -53.26 19.27
C TYR A 237 -12.50 -52.13 20.27
N GLY A 238 -11.73 -52.41 21.33
CA GLY A 238 -11.27 -51.39 22.26
C GLY A 238 -10.07 -50.60 21.73
N TYR A 239 -9.66 -49.61 22.51
CA TYR A 239 -8.62 -48.65 22.13
C TYR A 239 -7.29 -49.29 21.69
N ARG A 240 -6.89 -50.43 22.26
CA ARG A 240 -5.70 -51.18 21.83
C ARG A 240 -5.80 -51.67 20.38
N ARG A 241 -6.93 -52.27 20.01
CA ARG A 241 -7.15 -52.79 18.65
C ARG A 241 -7.32 -51.67 17.65
N ILE A 242 -8.05 -50.61 18.04
CA ILE A 242 -8.19 -49.41 17.20
C ILE A 242 -6.85 -48.73 16.97
N HIS A 243 -5.99 -48.62 18.00
CA HIS A 243 -4.64 -48.08 17.84
C HIS A 243 -3.80 -48.86 16.82
N LEU A 244 -3.87 -50.20 16.83
CA LEU A 244 -3.19 -51.04 15.84
C LEU A 244 -3.72 -50.84 14.42
N LEU A 245 -5.04 -50.68 14.25
CA LEU A 245 -5.65 -50.38 12.95
C LEU A 245 -5.18 -49.02 12.42
N LEU A 246 -5.18 -47.99 13.27
CA LEU A 246 -4.67 -46.66 12.91
C LEU A 246 -3.19 -46.71 12.54
N LYS A 247 -2.38 -47.48 13.27
CA LYS A 247 -0.97 -47.68 12.94
C LYS A 247 -0.79 -48.38 11.58
N ARG A 248 -1.65 -49.35 11.24
CA ARG A 248 -1.66 -50.03 9.94
C ARG A 248 -2.03 -49.08 8.80
N GLU A 249 -2.86 -48.08 9.07
CA GLU A 249 -3.22 -46.99 8.14
C GLU A 249 -2.15 -45.89 8.05
N GLY A 250 -1.02 -46.03 8.75
CA GLY A 250 0.06 -45.03 8.76
C GLY A 250 -0.19 -43.85 9.71
N ILE A 251 -1.25 -43.89 10.53
CA ILE A 251 -1.55 -42.85 11.52
C ILE A 251 -0.80 -43.15 12.81
N ILE A 252 0.32 -42.44 13.01
CA ILE A 252 1.17 -42.58 14.21
C ILE A 252 0.64 -41.67 15.33
N ILE A 253 -0.03 -42.26 16.31
CA ILE A 253 -0.56 -41.59 17.51
C ILE A 253 -0.32 -42.45 18.74
N SER A 254 -0.23 -41.83 19.92
CA SER A 254 -0.10 -42.58 21.17
C SER A 254 -1.40 -43.33 21.49
N GLU A 255 -1.27 -44.56 21.98
CA GLU A 255 -2.39 -45.36 22.51
C GLU A 255 -3.21 -44.59 23.57
N LYS A 256 -2.55 -43.76 24.41
CA LYS A 256 -3.23 -42.95 25.44
C LYS A 256 -4.19 -41.93 24.83
N ILE A 257 -3.83 -41.35 23.68
CA ILE A 257 -4.66 -40.38 22.96
C ILE A 257 -5.89 -41.09 22.40
N VAL A 258 -5.73 -42.28 21.81
CA VAL A 258 -6.87 -43.11 21.34
C VAL A 258 -7.82 -43.41 22.49
N ARG A 259 -7.28 -43.79 23.65
CA ARG A 259 -8.08 -44.06 24.85
C ARG A 259 -8.86 -42.83 25.32
N SER A 260 -8.22 -41.66 25.36
CA SER A 260 -8.87 -40.39 25.73
C SER A 260 -10.01 -40.07 24.77
N ILE A 261 -9.74 -40.14 23.47
CA ILE A 261 -10.74 -39.89 22.42
C ILE A 261 -11.93 -40.85 22.56
N MET A 262 -11.68 -42.15 22.70
CA MET A 262 -12.79 -43.11 22.88
C MET A 262 -13.61 -42.84 24.14
N LYS A 263 -12.99 -42.35 25.21
CA LYS A 263 -13.69 -41.97 26.45
C LYS A 263 -14.52 -40.70 26.23
N GLU A 264 -13.95 -39.66 25.64
CA GLU A 264 -14.64 -38.40 25.32
C GLU A 264 -15.86 -38.62 24.41
N GLU A 265 -15.71 -39.50 23.41
CA GLU A 265 -16.76 -39.80 22.44
C GLU A 265 -17.71 -40.94 22.90
N ASN A 266 -17.62 -41.38 24.15
CA ASN A 266 -18.44 -42.46 24.73
C ASN A 266 -18.45 -43.77 23.91
N LEU A 267 -17.33 -44.13 23.29
CA LEU A 267 -17.15 -45.36 22.49
C LEU A 267 -16.89 -46.56 23.40
N ILE A 268 -17.94 -47.07 24.02
CA ILE A 268 -17.87 -48.16 24.99
C ILE A 268 -17.96 -49.52 24.27
N VAL A 269 -16.93 -50.35 24.44
CA VAL A 269 -16.93 -51.73 23.94
C VAL A 269 -17.99 -52.54 24.65
N ARG A 270 -18.85 -53.21 23.90
CA ARG A 270 -19.88 -54.09 24.48
C ARG A 270 -19.22 -55.39 24.92
N ILE A 271 -19.05 -55.56 26.24
CA ILE A 271 -18.59 -56.82 26.83
C ILE A 271 -19.82 -57.65 27.19
N ILE A 272 -20.05 -58.74 26.46
CA ILE A 272 -21.06 -59.73 26.83
C ILE A 272 -20.41 -60.66 27.85
N ARG A 273 -20.82 -60.57 29.12
CA ARG A 273 -20.49 -61.61 30.10
C ARG A 273 -21.27 -62.86 29.72
N GLN A 274 -20.57 -63.95 29.42
CA GLN A 274 -21.22 -65.24 29.25
C GLN A 274 -21.88 -65.61 30.58
N LYS A 275 -23.22 -65.69 30.59
CA LYS A 275 -23.93 -66.29 31.72
C LYS A 275 -23.69 -67.79 31.65
N LYS A 276 -23.35 -68.42 32.78
CA LYS A 276 -23.40 -69.88 32.87
C LYS A 276 -24.84 -70.31 32.60
N TYR A 277 -25.00 -71.37 31.80
CA TYR A 277 -26.30 -71.96 31.52
C TYR A 277 -26.98 -72.34 32.84
N SER A 278 -28.26 -72.00 32.99
CA SER A 278 -29.11 -72.43 34.10
C SER A 278 -30.31 -73.15 33.51
N SER A 279 -30.47 -74.43 33.82
CA SER A 279 -31.64 -75.25 33.48
C SER A 279 -32.83 -74.99 34.42
N TYR A 280 -32.63 -74.20 35.48
CA TYR A 280 -33.67 -73.89 36.44
C TYR A 280 -34.73 -72.98 35.82
N LEU A 281 -35.92 -73.54 35.59
CA LEU A 281 -37.08 -72.87 35.00
C LEU A 281 -37.95 -72.13 36.04
N GLY A 282 -37.53 -72.10 37.31
CA GLY A 282 -38.32 -71.64 38.44
C GLY A 282 -39.05 -72.79 39.14
N GLU A 283 -39.46 -72.55 40.39
CA GLU A 283 -40.35 -73.45 41.13
C GLU A 283 -41.80 -73.28 40.66
N ILE A 284 -42.52 -74.40 40.56
CA ILE A 284 -43.94 -74.44 40.11
C ILE A 284 -44.88 -73.91 41.21
N SER A 285 -44.43 -73.95 42.47
CA SER A 285 -45.21 -73.56 43.64
C SER A 285 -44.92 -72.11 44.04
N PRO A 286 -45.88 -71.40 44.66
CA PRO A 286 -45.60 -70.10 45.28
C PRO A 286 -44.51 -70.24 46.35
N ALA A 287 -43.53 -69.33 46.32
CA ALA A 287 -42.40 -69.36 47.24
C ALA A 287 -42.89 -69.28 48.69
N VAL A 288 -42.34 -70.14 49.55
CA VAL A 288 -42.57 -70.10 51.00
C VAL A 288 -42.10 -68.73 51.53
N PRO A 289 -42.81 -68.10 52.50
CA PRO A 289 -42.36 -66.86 53.11
C PRO A 289 -40.91 -66.97 53.61
N ASN A 290 -40.05 -66.07 53.14
CA ASN A 290 -38.67 -66.00 53.60
C ASN A 290 -38.63 -65.33 54.97
N GLU A 291 -38.76 -66.13 56.03
CA GLU A 291 -38.74 -65.65 57.43
C GLU A 291 -37.40 -65.02 57.82
N ILE A 292 -36.29 -65.43 57.19
CA ILE A 292 -34.95 -64.93 57.50
C ILE A 292 -34.74 -63.53 56.94
N GLN A 293 -35.32 -63.16 55.79
CA GLN A 293 -35.17 -61.84 55.15
C GLN A 293 -33.71 -61.34 55.04
N ARG A 294 -32.74 -62.26 54.92
CA ARG A 294 -31.28 -62.01 54.97
C ARG A 294 -30.75 -61.46 56.30
N ASP A 295 -31.52 -61.57 57.38
CA ASP A 295 -31.08 -61.34 58.75
C ASP A 295 -30.54 -62.63 59.39
N PHE A 296 -29.23 -62.82 59.26
CA PHE A 296 -28.49 -63.98 59.76
C PHE A 296 -27.96 -63.79 61.19
N HIS A 297 -28.49 -62.84 61.95
CA HIS A 297 -28.12 -62.62 63.35
C HIS A 297 -29.24 -63.04 64.30
N ALA A 298 -28.88 -63.56 65.47
CA ALA A 298 -29.83 -63.88 66.54
C ALA A 298 -29.33 -63.33 67.89
N ASP A 299 -30.23 -62.82 68.73
CA ASP A 299 -29.87 -62.28 70.06
C ASP A 299 -29.63 -63.35 71.13
N LYS A 300 -30.01 -64.60 70.87
CA LYS A 300 -29.88 -65.74 71.79
C LYS A 300 -29.47 -67.00 71.02
N PRO A 301 -28.71 -67.93 71.65
CA PRO A 301 -28.41 -69.23 71.07
C PRO A 301 -29.67 -70.00 70.67
N ASN A 302 -29.57 -70.87 69.67
CA ASN A 302 -30.61 -71.79 69.22
C ASN A 302 -31.91 -71.13 68.72
N LYS A 303 -31.85 -69.88 68.25
CA LYS A 303 -32.99 -69.19 67.66
C LYS A 303 -33.07 -69.30 66.14
N LYS A 304 -31.91 -69.29 65.47
CA LYS A 304 -31.81 -69.36 64.02
C LYS A 304 -30.63 -70.28 63.68
N TRP A 305 -30.90 -71.32 62.91
CA TRP A 305 -29.88 -72.25 62.42
C TRP A 305 -29.83 -72.17 60.91
N LEU A 306 -28.61 -72.18 60.37
CA LEU A 306 -28.36 -72.24 58.94
C LEU A 306 -27.68 -73.56 58.61
N THR A 307 -28.04 -74.12 57.48
CA THR A 307 -27.35 -75.27 56.90
C THR A 307 -27.14 -75.03 55.43
N ASP A 308 -25.99 -75.48 54.92
CA ASP A 308 -25.69 -75.48 53.50
C ASP A 308 -24.87 -76.74 53.19
N ILE A 309 -24.97 -77.25 51.97
CA ILE A 309 -24.20 -78.42 51.54
C ILE A 309 -23.05 -77.92 50.67
N THR A 310 -21.83 -78.05 51.18
CA THR A 310 -20.61 -77.65 50.46
C THR A 310 -19.93 -78.87 49.85
N GLU A 311 -19.83 -78.90 48.52
CA GLU A 311 -19.07 -79.92 47.78
C GLU A 311 -17.56 -79.60 47.81
N PHE A 312 -16.77 -80.52 48.34
CA PHE A 312 -15.31 -80.53 48.26
C PHE A 312 -14.84 -81.57 47.25
N LYS A 313 -14.03 -81.13 46.28
CA LYS A 313 -13.38 -82.03 45.33
C LYS A 313 -12.01 -82.44 45.90
N ILE A 314 -11.88 -83.72 46.25
CA ILE A 314 -10.62 -84.34 46.68
C ILE A 314 -10.08 -85.24 45.57
N GLY A 315 -8.83 -85.69 45.69
CA GLY A 315 -8.19 -86.52 44.65
C GLY A 315 -8.94 -87.81 44.33
N GLU A 316 -9.62 -88.40 45.33
CA GLU A 316 -10.33 -89.68 45.24
C GLU A 316 -11.83 -89.54 44.94
N GLY A 317 -12.35 -88.31 44.80
CA GLY A 317 -13.77 -88.10 44.53
C GLY A 317 -14.34 -86.78 45.04
N LYS A 318 -15.64 -86.79 45.30
CA LYS A 318 -16.39 -85.65 45.85
C LYS A 318 -16.88 -85.99 47.24
N VAL A 319 -16.73 -85.06 48.17
CA VAL A 319 -17.19 -85.15 49.56
C VAL A 319 -18.12 -83.98 49.84
N TYR A 320 -19.16 -84.18 50.64
CA TYR A 320 -20.20 -83.19 50.88
C TYR A 320 -20.29 -82.86 52.37
N LEU A 321 -19.79 -81.69 52.76
CA LEU A 321 -19.93 -81.21 54.13
C LEU A 321 -21.31 -80.56 54.30
N SER A 322 -22.06 -81.01 55.29
CA SER A 322 -23.32 -80.41 55.72
C SER A 322 -23.20 -79.96 57.18
N PRO A 323 -22.71 -78.74 57.45
CA PRO A 323 -22.70 -78.17 58.79
C PRO A 323 -24.05 -77.52 59.13
N ILE A 324 -24.33 -77.46 60.42
CA ILE A 324 -25.40 -76.65 61.00
C ILE A 324 -24.73 -75.57 61.85
N ILE A 325 -24.99 -74.30 61.54
CA ILE A 325 -24.36 -73.13 62.15
C ILE A 325 -25.40 -72.33 62.93
N ASP A 326 -25.06 -71.93 64.16
CA ASP A 326 -25.88 -70.99 64.95
C ASP A 326 -25.63 -69.54 64.50
N CYS A 327 -26.70 -68.78 64.26
CA CYS A 327 -26.65 -67.35 63.94
C CYS A 327 -26.34 -66.43 65.15
N PHE A 328 -26.29 -66.98 66.36
CA PHE A 328 -25.92 -66.20 67.56
C PHE A 328 -24.42 -65.85 67.58
N ASP A 329 -23.56 -66.86 67.48
CA ASP A 329 -22.10 -66.74 67.59
C ASP A 329 -21.35 -67.21 66.32
N GLY A 330 -22.05 -67.78 65.34
CA GLY A 330 -21.46 -68.32 64.12
C GLY A 330 -20.77 -69.67 64.32
N MET A 331 -20.95 -70.34 65.47
CA MET A 331 -20.32 -71.61 65.75
C MET A 331 -21.07 -72.80 65.11
N PRO A 332 -20.35 -73.83 64.61
CA PRO A 332 -20.98 -75.04 64.14
C PRO A 332 -21.52 -75.85 65.33
N ILE A 333 -22.81 -76.15 65.30
CA ILE A 333 -23.48 -77.00 66.30
C ILE A 333 -23.17 -78.47 66.01
N THR A 334 -23.25 -78.85 64.73
CA THR A 334 -22.97 -80.21 64.26
C THR A 334 -22.60 -80.18 62.78
N TRP A 335 -21.96 -81.24 62.29
CA TRP A 335 -21.67 -81.42 60.87
C TRP A 335 -21.66 -82.91 60.51
N THR A 336 -21.98 -83.19 59.26
CA THR A 336 -21.82 -84.51 58.62
C THR A 336 -21.00 -84.34 57.34
N VAL A 337 -20.18 -85.34 57.00
CA VAL A 337 -19.24 -85.34 55.86
C VAL A 337 -19.60 -86.43 54.87
#